data_AF-A0A8D7BDC6-F1
#
_entry.id   AF-A0A8D7BDC6-F1
#
_cell.length_a   1.000
_cell.length_b   1.000
_cell.length_c   1.000
_cell.angle_alpha   90.00
_cell.angle_beta   90.00
_cell.angle_gamma   90.00
#
_symmetry.space_group_name_H-M   'P 1'
#
loop_
_entity.id
_entity.type
_entity.pdbx_description
1 polymer ?
#
loop_
_entity_poly.entity_id
_entity_poly.type
_entity_poly.pdbx_seq_one_letter_code
_entity_poly.pdbx_strand_id
1 'polypeptide(L)'
;MVVAVLPDVPESRRRRLASQGCIILEIEPVYPPESQTQFAMDYYVINYSKLRIWEFMEYQKMVYLDADIQVHENIDHLFDLPDGQFYAVMDCFCEKTWSHTPQSKIGYYQQCPERVAWPTDELGQHRHLRVPPRHPQEHPR
;
A
#
# COMPACT_ATOMS: atom_id res chain seq x y z
N MET A 1 -14.54 -0.39 8.27
CA MET A 1 -13.13 -0.04 7.94
C MET A 1 -12.56 0.77 9.09
N VAL A 2 -11.33 0.49 9.50
CA VAL A 2 -10.60 1.30 10.48
C VAL A 2 -9.81 2.37 9.74
N VAL A 3 -9.85 3.61 10.21
CA VAL A 3 -9.07 4.71 9.64
C VAL A 3 -8.24 5.33 10.76
N ALA A 4 -6.92 5.17 10.66
CA ALA A 4 -5.97 5.83 11.53
C ALA A 4 -5.82 7.31 11.10
N VAL A 5 -5.92 8.24 12.04
CA VAL A 5 -5.80 9.69 11.78
C VAL A 5 -4.77 10.32 12.71
N LEU A 6 -4.03 11.30 12.20
CA LEU A 6 -3.18 12.15 13.03
C LEU A 6 -4.01 13.26 13.70
N PRO A 7 -3.51 13.87 14.80
CA PRO A 7 -4.22 14.92 15.55
C PRO A 7 -4.59 16.16 14.71
N ASP A 8 -3.86 16.43 13.63
CA ASP A 8 -4.05 17.57 12.74
C ASP A 8 -5.20 17.39 11.73
N VAL A 9 -5.75 16.18 11.59
CA VAL A 9 -6.91 15.91 10.74
C VAL A 9 -8.16 16.59 11.34
N PRO A 10 -8.80 17.55 10.65
CA PRO A 10 -9.91 18.31 11.23
C PRO A 10 -11.10 17.43 11.65
N GLU A 11 -11.74 17.79 12.76
CA GLU A 11 -12.89 17.07 13.32
C GLU A 11 -14.06 16.95 12.31
N SER A 12 -14.23 17.94 11.43
CA SER A 12 -15.22 17.87 10.35
C SER A 12 -14.93 16.74 9.35
N ARG A 13 -13.65 16.42 9.08
CA ARG A 13 -13.26 15.30 8.21
C ARG A 13 -13.46 13.96 8.93
N ARG A 14 -13.10 13.88 10.22
CA ARG A 14 -13.31 12.68 11.05
C ARG A 14 -14.78 12.31 11.14
N ARG A 15 -15.66 13.28 11.40
CA ARG A 15 -17.12 13.06 11.42
C ARG A 15 -17.68 12.56 10.09
N ARG A 16 -17.15 13.05 8.97
CA ARG A 16 -17.56 12.55 7.63
C ARG A 16 -17.19 11.08 7.45
N LEU A 17 -15.97 10.69 7.81
CA LEU A 17 -15.54 9.30 7.74
C LEU A 17 -16.36 8.40 8.68
N ALA A 18 -16.59 8.85 9.91
CA ALA A 18 -17.44 8.15 10.87
C ALA A 18 -18.88 7.97 10.36
N SER A 19 -19.46 8.99 9.71
CA SER A 19 -20.81 8.89 9.10
C SER A 19 -20.89 7.88 7.94
N GLN A 20 -19.75 7.49 7.37
CA GLN A 20 -19.64 6.43 6.36
C GLN A 20 -19.39 5.05 6.99
N GLY A 21 -19.45 4.93 8.32
CA GLY A 21 -19.22 3.68 9.04
C GLY A 21 -17.74 3.35 9.29
N CYS A 22 -16.84 4.32 9.13
CA CYS A 22 -15.44 4.13 9.51
C CYS A 22 -15.27 4.20 11.04
N ILE A 23 -14.47 3.30 11.60
CA ILE A 23 -13.97 3.39 12.97
C ILE A 23 -12.74 4.30 12.91
N ILE A 24 -12.80 5.45 13.57
CA ILE A 24 -11.70 6.41 13.58
C ILE A 24 -10.82 6.13 14.78
N LEU A 25 -9.55 5.84 14.55
CA LEU A 25 -8.55 5.71 15.60
C LEU A 25 -7.54 6.84 15.45
N GLU A 26 -7.42 7.69 16.45
CA GLU A 26 -6.35 8.68 16.49
C GLU A 26 -5.03 7.99 16.85
N ILE A 27 -3.96 8.32 16.12
CA ILE A 27 -2.61 7.84 16.38
C ILE A 27 -1.67 9.01 16.64
N GLU A 28 -0.70 8.80 17.53
CA GLU A 28 0.34 9.79 17.79
C GLU A 28 1.43 9.74 16.73
N PRO A 29 1.94 10.90 16.28
CA PRO A 29 3.04 10.92 15.33
C PRO A 29 4.27 10.18 15.89
N VAL A 30 5.00 9.51 15.00
CA VAL A 30 6.27 8.86 15.35
C VAL A 30 7.40 9.82 15.02
N TYR A 31 8.16 10.21 16.04
CA TYR A 31 9.38 11.02 15.92
C TYR A 31 10.62 10.18 16.23
N PRO A 32 11.80 10.51 15.66
CA PRO A 32 13.04 9.87 16.06
C PRO A 32 13.39 10.30 17.49
N PRO A 33 14.12 9.48 18.26
CA PRO A 33 14.64 9.89 19.56
C PRO A 33 15.53 11.13 19.43
N GLU A 34 15.44 12.06 20.38
CA GLU A 34 16.19 13.33 20.35
C GLU A 34 17.72 13.16 20.21
N SER A 35 18.25 12.02 20.68
CA SER A 35 19.68 11.70 20.65
C SER A 35 20.18 11.09 19.33
N GLN A 36 19.29 10.73 18.41
CA GLN A 36 19.62 10.03 17.18
C GLN A 36 18.94 10.70 15.98
N THR A 37 19.65 11.67 15.40
CA THR A 37 19.38 12.31 14.08
C THR A 37 17.98 12.93 13.90
N GLN A 38 17.94 14.17 13.39
CA GLN A 38 16.72 14.68 12.78
C GLN A 38 16.36 13.80 11.58
N PHE A 39 15.06 13.69 11.26
CA PHE A 39 14.65 13.01 10.03
C PHE A 39 15.47 13.54 8.85
N ALA A 40 15.82 12.67 7.91
CA ALA A 40 16.47 13.15 6.69
C ALA A 40 15.57 14.15 5.94
N MET A 41 14.24 14.06 6.11
CA MET A 41 13.25 15.04 5.64
C MET A 41 12.08 15.15 6.64
N ASP A 42 11.60 16.37 6.93
CA ASP A 42 10.55 16.61 7.93
C ASP A 42 9.25 15.84 7.68
N TYR A 43 8.89 15.59 6.42
CA TYR A 43 7.67 14.85 6.05
C TYR A 43 7.74 13.35 6.40
N TYR A 44 8.92 12.82 6.73
CA TYR A 44 9.04 11.42 7.16
C TYR A 44 8.29 11.12 8.45
N VAL A 45 7.96 12.13 9.26
CA VAL A 45 7.03 11.95 10.39
C VAL A 45 5.75 11.23 9.96
N ILE A 46 5.19 11.58 8.79
CA ILE A 46 3.95 10.96 8.29
C ILE A 46 4.21 9.50 7.93
N ASN A 47 5.32 9.21 7.25
CA ASN A 47 5.68 7.85 6.83
C ASN A 47 5.93 6.93 8.02
N TYR A 48 6.68 7.39 9.02
CA TYR A 48 6.94 6.62 10.23
C TYR A 48 5.68 6.44 11.07
N SER A 49 4.78 7.43 11.08
CA SER A 49 3.50 7.32 11.80
C SER A 49 2.61 6.21 11.24
N LYS A 50 2.77 5.81 9.97
CA LYS A 50 2.10 4.61 9.43
C LYS A 50 2.41 3.36 10.24
N LEU A 51 3.57 3.29 10.91
CA LEU A 51 3.96 2.13 11.73
C LEU A 51 3.11 1.96 13.00
N ARG A 52 2.31 2.96 13.40
CA ARG A 52 1.38 2.85 14.53
C ARG A 52 0.32 1.78 14.33
N ILE A 53 0.06 1.36 13.09
CA ILE A 53 -0.88 0.26 12.81
C ILE A 53 -0.49 -1.06 13.47
N TRP A 54 0.81 -1.28 13.77
CA TRP A 54 1.27 -2.47 14.50
C TRP A 54 0.86 -2.47 15.98
N GLU A 55 0.42 -1.33 16.52
CA GLU A 55 -0.05 -1.22 17.90
C GLU A 55 -1.54 -1.57 18.04
N PHE A 56 -2.25 -1.84 16.94
CA PHE A 56 -3.68 -2.20 16.94
C PHE A 56 -3.86 -3.69 17.29
N MET A 57 -3.44 -4.02 18.51
CA MET A 57 -3.38 -5.38 19.04
C MET A 57 -4.76 -6.01 19.29
N GLU A 58 -5.84 -5.24 19.15
CA GLU A 58 -7.21 -5.75 19.18
C GLU A 58 -7.60 -6.54 17.91
N TYR A 59 -6.82 -6.43 16.83
CA TYR A 59 -7.05 -7.18 15.60
C TYR A 59 -6.02 -8.31 15.43
N GLN A 60 -6.49 -9.52 15.10
CA GLN A 60 -5.62 -10.65 14.81
C GLN A 60 -4.90 -10.52 13.46
N LYS A 61 -5.56 -9.90 12.47
CA LYS A 61 -5.07 -9.73 11.09
C LYS A 61 -5.61 -8.43 10.51
N MET A 62 -4.77 -7.74 9.75
CA MET A 62 -5.12 -6.49 9.08
C MET A 62 -4.61 -6.48 7.64
N VAL A 63 -5.39 -5.86 6.76
CA VAL A 63 -4.95 -5.46 5.42
C VAL A 63 -4.77 -3.95 5.46
N TYR A 64 -3.54 -3.49 5.27
CA TYR A 64 -3.22 -2.06 5.19
C TYR A 64 -3.40 -1.57 3.76
N LEU A 65 -4.11 -0.45 3.60
CA LEU A 65 -4.27 0.26 2.34
C LEU A 65 -3.90 1.73 2.56
N ASP A 66 -3.06 2.28 1.69
CA ASP A 66 -2.81 3.72 1.67
C ASP A 66 -4.08 4.49 1.29
N ALA A 67 -4.17 5.75 1.71
CA ALA A 67 -5.36 6.59 1.51
C ALA A 67 -5.62 6.98 0.04
N ASP A 68 -4.65 6.72 -0.84
CA ASP A 68 -4.71 6.92 -2.29
C ASP A 68 -5.01 5.62 -3.08
N ILE A 69 -5.39 4.54 -2.38
CA ILE A 69 -5.82 3.29 -3.00
C ILE A 69 -7.33 3.27 -3.22
N GLN A 70 -7.74 2.82 -4.41
CA GLN A 70 -9.13 2.53 -4.75
C GLN A 70 -9.34 1.03 -4.93
N VAL A 71 -10.31 0.46 -4.22
CA VAL A 71 -10.70 -0.95 -4.31
C VAL A 71 -11.88 -1.09 -5.27
N HIS A 72 -11.71 -1.88 -6.34
CA HIS A 72 -12.72 -2.07 -7.39
C HIS A 72 -13.58 -3.32 -7.18
N GLU A 73 -13.05 -4.34 -6.50
CA GLU A 73 -13.70 -5.63 -6.26
C GLU A 73 -13.46 -6.07 -4.81
N ASN A 74 -14.20 -7.07 -4.32
CA ASN A 74 -14.01 -7.57 -2.96
C ASN A 74 -12.61 -8.20 -2.78
N ILE A 75 -11.91 -7.80 -1.71
CA ILE A 75 -10.55 -8.28 -1.39
C ILE A 75 -10.51 -9.09 -0.09
N ASP A 76 -11.65 -9.54 0.43
CA ASP A 76 -11.71 -10.21 1.74
C ASP A 76 -10.96 -11.55 1.75
N HIS A 77 -10.80 -12.16 0.57
CA HIS A 77 -9.98 -13.36 0.37
C HIS A 77 -8.52 -13.18 0.81
N LEU A 78 -8.02 -11.95 0.96
CA LEU A 78 -6.68 -11.69 1.51
C LEU A 78 -6.58 -12.10 3.00
N PHE A 79 -7.70 -12.13 3.73
CA PHE A 79 -7.72 -12.59 5.13
C PHE A 79 -7.60 -14.12 5.26
N ASP A 80 -7.80 -14.88 4.18
CA ASP A 80 -7.63 -16.33 4.16
C ASP A 80 -6.16 -16.78 4.07
N LEU A 81 -5.23 -15.83 3.82
CA LEU A 81 -3.79 -16.10 3.79
C LEU A 81 -3.29 -16.54 5.18
N PRO A 82 -2.32 -17.47 5.29
CA PRO A 82 -1.80 -17.94 6.56
C PRO A 82 -1.28 -16.83 7.48
N ASP A 83 -1.59 -16.93 8.78
CA ASP A 83 -1.13 -16.02 9.83
C ASP A 83 0.40 -16.03 9.99
N GLY A 84 0.94 -15.00 10.66
CA GLY A 84 2.36 -14.92 11.03
C GLY A 84 3.32 -14.60 9.88
N GLN A 85 2.81 -14.12 8.75
CA GLN A 85 3.58 -13.73 7.58
C GLN A 85 3.25 -12.29 7.17
N PHE A 86 4.21 -11.60 6.53
CA PHE A 86 3.99 -10.29 5.91
C PHE A 86 3.80 -10.47 4.40
N TYR A 87 2.62 -10.13 3.90
CA TYR A 87 2.29 -10.21 2.48
C TYR A 87 2.23 -8.80 1.87
N ALA A 88 2.82 -8.65 0.69
CA ALA A 88 2.79 -7.42 -0.09
C ALA A 88 2.83 -7.74 -1.57
N VAL A 89 2.44 -6.77 -2.39
CA VAL A 89 2.56 -6.84 -3.85
C VAL A 89 3.89 -6.24 -4.29
N MET A 90 4.39 -6.65 -5.46
CA MET A 90 5.54 -5.97 -6.05
C MET A 90 5.22 -4.50 -6.32
N ASP A 91 6.26 -3.67 -6.39
CA ASP A 91 6.16 -2.27 -6.78
C ASP A 91 6.20 -2.09 -8.32
N CYS A 92 5.82 -0.92 -8.79
CA CYS A 92 6.00 -0.52 -10.19
C CYS A 92 7.49 -0.23 -10.45
N PHE A 93 8.14 -1.05 -11.28
CA PHE A 93 9.55 -0.88 -11.67
C PHE A 93 9.78 0.20 -12.75
N CYS A 94 8.94 1.21 -12.71
CA CYS A 94 8.64 2.16 -13.78
C CYS A 94 9.45 3.45 -13.62
N GLU A 95 9.85 3.73 -12.38
CA GLU A 95 10.65 4.89 -12.02
C GLU A 95 12.15 4.65 -12.29
N LYS A 96 12.89 5.72 -12.58
CA LYS A 96 14.34 5.65 -12.84
C LYS A 96 15.14 5.08 -11.68
N THR A 97 14.66 5.28 -10.46
CA THR A 97 15.19 4.68 -9.22
C THR A 97 15.29 3.16 -9.33
N TRP A 98 14.38 2.51 -10.05
CA TRP A 98 14.36 1.07 -10.27
C TRP A 98 15.11 0.60 -11.53
N SER A 99 15.77 1.49 -12.29
CA SER A 99 16.45 1.15 -13.57
C SER A 99 17.52 0.07 -13.47
N HIS A 100 18.08 -0.14 -12.28
CA HIS A 100 19.08 -1.17 -12.03
C HIS A 100 18.48 -2.57 -11.86
N THR A 101 17.18 -2.67 -11.57
CA THR A 101 16.49 -3.94 -11.33
C THR A 101 16.35 -4.77 -12.61
N PRO A 102 16.40 -6.12 -12.52
CA PRO A 102 16.12 -6.99 -13.65
C PRO A 102 14.76 -6.69 -14.32
N GLN A 103 13.72 -6.44 -13.51
CA GLN A 103 12.38 -6.10 -13.96
C GLN A 103 12.36 -4.86 -14.85
N SER A 104 13.07 -3.79 -14.44
CA SER A 104 13.14 -2.56 -15.24
C SER A 104 13.92 -2.78 -16.54
N LYS A 105 15.01 -3.56 -16.51
CA LYS A 105 15.83 -3.86 -17.70
C LYS A 105 15.08 -4.64 -18.77
N ILE A 106 14.20 -5.56 -18.37
CA ILE A 106 13.33 -6.29 -19.31
C ILE A 106 12.11 -5.47 -19.74
N GLY A 107 11.92 -4.26 -19.20
CA GLY A 107 10.77 -3.41 -19.49
C GLY A 107 9.46 -3.90 -18.84
N TYR A 108 9.54 -4.68 -17.77
CA TYR A 108 8.37 -5.15 -17.03
C TYR A 108 7.61 -4.00 -16.39
N TYR A 109 6.29 -4.01 -16.59
CA TYR A 109 5.38 -3.00 -16.07
C TYR A 109 4.20 -3.70 -15.40
N GLN A 110 4.09 -3.60 -14.07
CA GLN A 110 3.11 -4.39 -13.31
C GLN A 110 1.65 -4.11 -13.70
N GLN A 111 1.32 -2.91 -14.18
CA GLN A 111 -0.04 -2.60 -14.64
C GLN A 111 -0.32 -3.08 -16.08
N CYS A 112 0.71 -3.54 -16.80
CA CYS A 112 0.59 -4.22 -18.10
C CYS A 112 1.54 -5.43 -18.10
N PRO A 113 1.26 -6.48 -17.29
CA PRO A 113 2.15 -7.63 -17.15
C PRO A 113 2.38 -8.35 -18.48
N GLU A 114 1.40 -8.28 -19.38
CA GLU A 114 1.45 -8.85 -20.75
C GLU A 114 2.42 -8.12 -21.70
N ARG A 115 2.97 -6.97 -21.31
CA ARG A 115 3.85 -6.17 -22.17
C ARG A 115 5.13 -6.91 -22.53
N VAL A 116 5.62 -7.76 -21.62
CA VAL A 116 6.86 -8.53 -21.79
C VAL A 116 6.65 -9.93 -21.24
N ALA A 117 7.21 -10.94 -21.91
CA ALA A 117 7.17 -12.30 -21.39
C ALA A 117 7.97 -12.39 -20.08
N TRP A 118 7.36 -12.91 -19.01
CA TRP A 118 8.04 -13.03 -17.73
C TRP A 118 9.12 -14.12 -17.76
N PRO A 119 10.40 -13.79 -17.50
CA PRO A 119 11.49 -14.75 -17.55
C PRO A 119 11.49 -15.61 -16.27
N THR A 120 10.69 -16.67 -16.27
CA THR A 120 10.47 -17.55 -15.11
C THR A 120 11.77 -18.21 -14.63
N ASP A 121 12.67 -18.54 -15.56
CA ASP A 121 13.96 -19.17 -15.23
C ASP A 121 14.89 -18.25 -14.44
N GLU A 122 14.75 -16.93 -14.59
CA GLU A 122 15.61 -15.93 -13.95
C GLU A 122 14.97 -15.28 -12.71
N LEU A 123 13.67 -14.95 -12.79
CA LEU A 123 12.96 -14.20 -11.76
C LEU A 123 12.02 -15.07 -10.91
N GLY A 124 12.03 -16.38 -11.16
CA GLY A 124 11.12 -17.32 -10.54
C GLY A 124 9.68 -17.17 -11.04
N GLN A 125 8.77 -17.87 -10.38
CA GLN A 125 7.38 -17.92 -10.78
C GLN A 125 6.74 -16.54 -10.70
N HIS A 126 6.14 -16.07 -11.81
CA HIS A 126 5.33 -14.86 -11.78
C HIS A 126 4.13 -15.11 -10.88
N ARG A 127 4.13 -14.48 -9.70
CA ARG A 127 2.98 -14.52 -8.80
C ARG A 127 1.93 -13.58 -9.38
N HIS A 128 1.20 -14.06 -10.38
CA HIS A 128 0.08 -13.37 -10.99
C HIS A 128 -0.94 -13.02 -9.89
N LEU A 129 -1.11 -11.73 -9.61
CA LEU A 129 -2.41 -11.22 -9.25
C LEU A 129 -3.18 -11.16 -10.56
N ARG A 130 -4.30 -11.88 -10.67
CA ARG A 130 -5.20 -11.68 -11.82
C ARG A 130 -5.67 -10.24 -11.75
N VAL A 131 -5.09 -9.36 -12.55
CA VAL A 131 -5.74 -8.11 -12.92
C VAL A 131 -6.75 -8.52 -13.98
N PRO A 132 -8.07 -8.41 -13.74
CA PRO A 132 -9.03 -8.66 -14.80
C PRO A 132 -8.67 -7.81 -16.01
N PRO A 133 -8.79 -8.33 -17.25
CA PRO A 133 -8.51 -7.53 -18.43
C PRO A 133 -9.34 -6.25 -18.36
N ARG A 134 -8.68 -5.09 -18.48
CA ARG A 134 -9.39 -3.82 -18.66
C ARG A 134 -10.35 -4.00 -19.83
N HIS A 135 -11.62 -3.68 -19.60
CA HIS A 135 -12.61 -3.65 -20.69
C HIS A 135 -12.04 -2.80 -21.83
N PRO A 136 -12.04 -3.29 -23.08
CA PRO A 136 -11.49 -2.56 -24.21
C PRO A 136 -12.47 -1.46 -24.63
N GLN A 137 -12.67 -0.43 -23.80
CA GLN A 137 -13.55 0.69 -24.15
C GLN A 137 -13.42 1.93 -23.23
N GLU A 138 -12.21 2.40 -22.92
CA GLU A 138 -12.03 3.79 -22.52
C GLU A 138 -10.88 4.41 -23.32
N HIS A 139 -11.21 4.89 -24.52
CA HIS A 139 -10.39 5.90 -25.18
C HIS A 139 -10.59 7.24 -24.48
N PRO A 140 -9.53 8.00 -24.16
CA PRO A 140 -9.67 9.34 -23.64
C PRO A 140 -10.30 10.24 -24.72
N ARG A 141 -11.33 11.00 -24.33
CA ARG A 141 -11.72 12.23 -25.03
C ARG A 141 -10.90 13.38 -24.50
#